data_AF-A0A3R0CL75-F1
#
_entry.id   AF-A0A3R0CL75-F1
#
_cell.length_a   1.000
_cell.length_b   1.000
_cell.length_c   1.000
_cell.angle_alpha   90.00
_cell.angle_beta   90.00
_cell.angle_gamma   90.00
#
_symmetry.space_group_name_H-M   'P 1'
#
loop_
_entity.id
_entity.type
_entity.pdbx_description
1 polymer ?
#
loop_
_entity_poly.entity_id
_entity_poly.type
_entity_poly.pdbx_seq_one_letter_code
_entity_poly.pdbx_strand_id
1 'polypeptide(L)'
;IVVRRDLEIENFIPKPYSDVIATLISDNIAFPVKWVAAAQYCDEEGRCIQAGIAAQVVELCRQTASATVIDCQTKRQKKSAPLAFSLGSLQQACAEKFGMSAQKVLDIAQSLYETHKLTTYPRTDCGYLPVSMRDEVRAVLAALMQSDPLLKSHPALAQLDISLVSRIWNDKKITAHHGIIPTKQAGNLSRLSTDERNVYQLIRQHYLAHFLPQMEVDATEATFNTGGQLFRTTGNVVVVAGWKALFTETSRTAQIPADGNDDKEAVSRLPPLQAGQTCRVQGVEEKRLQTKPPVPYNDGTLIAAMTNAASFVTDAALKKVLKENAGIGTEATRAGIIDTLVKRGFLVREKKALHSTPTGRDLISALPSALTSPGLTALWEQLLDEVAAGRVSLEDFMAKQNAWVVQLVCQGKSQPLAMQSPPGPPCPECGGRTVQRQGKNGVFFGCVNYPSCRGISGNGGLIVKIPKGLKVNLR
;
A
#
# COMPACT_ATOMS: atom_id res chain seq x y z
N ILE A 1 -7.98 -11.69 -2.64
CA ILE A 1 -6.72 -10.99 -2.28
C ILE A 1 -6.55 -10.88 -0.77
N VAL A 2 -7.40 -10.13 -0.06
CA VAL A 2 -7.24 -9.93 1.41
C VAL A 2 -7.28 -11.23 2.21
N VAL A 3 -8.29 -12.09 2.00
CA VAL A 3 -8.37 -13.41 2.67
C VAL A 3 -7.09 -14.23 2.52
N ARG A 4 -6.48 -14.24 1.33
CA ARG A 4 -5.23 -14.96 1.09
C ARG A 4 -4.07 -14.40 1.93
N ARG A 5 -3.97 -13.07 2.03
CA ARG A 5 -2.95 -12.40 2.86
C ARG A 5 -3.16 -12.69 4.34
N ASP A 6 -4.39 -12.61 4.84
CA ASP A 6 -4.63 -12.90 6.26
C ASP A 6 -4.32 -14.35 6.60
N LEU A 7 -4.71 -15.30 5.74
CA LEU A 7 -4.34 -16.71 5.92
C LEU A 7 -2.84 -16.95 5.83
N GLU A 8 -2.13 -16.22 4.95
CA GLU A 8 -0.67 -16.26 4.85
C GLU A 8 -0.01 -15.76 6.14
N ILE A 9 -0.56 -14.72 6.77
CA ILE A 9 -0.09 -14.20 8.07
C ILE A 9 -0.37 -15.19 9.20
N GLU A 10 -1.59 -15.74 9.26
CA GLU A 10 -2.02 -16.66 10.32
C GLU A 10 -1.25 -17.99 10.29
N ASN A 11 -0.98 -18.51 9.10
CA ASN A 11 -0.25 -19.76 8.91
C ASN A 11 1.27 -19.54 8.79
N PHE A 12 1.75 -18.31 8.98
CA PHE A 12 3.18 -18.02 8.89
C PHE A 12 3.92 -18.63 10.09
N ILE A 13 4.92 -19.46 9.79
CA ILE A 13 5.81 -20.04 10.80
C ILE A 13 7.15 -19.30 10.73
N PRO A 14 7.50 -18.47 11.74
CA PRO A 14 8.78 -17.79 11.77
C PRO A 14 9.94 -18.78 11.71
N LYS A 15 10.86 -18.56 10.77
CA LYS A 15 12.09 -19.34 10.63
C LYS A 15 13.23 -18.56 11.28
N PRO A 16 13.99 -19.16 12.22
CA PRO A 16 15.15 -18.51 12.79
C PRO A 16 16.27 -18.42 11.74
N TYR A 17 17.01 -17.32 11.79
CA TYR A 17 18.25 -17.14 11.05
C TYR A 17 19.21 -16.30 11.89
N SER A 18 20.51 -16.39 11.62
CA SER A 18 21.52 -15.60 12.30
C SER A 18 22.18 -14.63 11.35
N ASP A 19 22.60 -13.51 11.92
CA ASP A 19 23.42 -12.50 11.27
C ASP A 19 24.61 -12.18 12.17
N VAL A 20 25.64 -11.55 11.62
CA VAL A 20 26.76 -11.06 12.42
C VAL A 20 27.00 -9.60 12.09
N ILE A 21 26.98 -8.76 13.13
CA ILE A 21 27.28 -7.34 13.03
C ILE A 21 28.61 -7.09 13.74
N ALA A 22 29.56 -6.52 13.00
CA ALA A 22 30.79 -5.98 13.57
C ALA A 22 30.68 -4.46 13.61
N THR A 23 31.07 -3.86 14.73
CA THR A 23 31.20 -2.41 14.86
C THR A 23 32.67 -2.06 14.62
N LEU A 24 32.93 -1.32 13.55
CA LEU A 24 34.26 -0.85 13.19
C LEU A 24 34.41 0.62 13.57
N ILE A 25 35.64 1.05 13.82
CA ILE A 25 36.00 2.44 14.06
C ILE A 25 37.04 2.88 13.05
N SER A 26 36.76 3.99 12.38
CA SER A 26 37.71 4.74 11.54
C SER A 26 37.51 6.23 11.78
N ASP A 27 38.59 7.01 11.87
CA ASP A 27 38.55 8.46 12.17
C ASP A 27 37.66 8.83 13.37
N ASN A 28 37.71 8.02 14.44
CA ASN A 28 36.88 8.14 15.64
C ASN A 28 35.36 8.04 15.42
N ILE A 29 34.92 7.60 14.24
CA ILE A 29 33.52 7.33 13.91
C ILE A 29 33.30 5.82 13.96
N ALA A 30 32.39 5.39 14.84
CA ALA A 30 31.94 4.01 14.91
C ALA A 30 30.80 3.76 13.92
N PHE A 31 30.88 2.67 13.15
CA PHE A 31 29.85 2.30 12.18
C PHE A 31 29.68 0.77 12.10
N PRO A 32 28.46 0.28 11.86
CA PRO A 32 28.21 -1.15 11.74
C PRO A 32 28.56 -1.66 10.34
N VAL A 33 29.11 -2.87 10.29
CA VAL A 33 29.26 -3.66 9.07
C VAL A 33 28.60 -5.02 9.27
N LYS A 34 27.95 -5.51 8.21
CA LYS A 34 27.13 -6.71 8.22
C LYS A 34 27.86 -7.87 7.55
N TRP A 35 27.86 -9.03 8.16
CA TRP A 35 28.48 -10.23 7.59
C TRP A 35 27.77 -10.66 6.30
N VAL A 36 28.57 -11.07 5.32
CA VAL A 36 28.09 -11.65 4.08
C VAL A 36 28.30 -13.16 4.15
N ALA A 37 27.24 -13.84 4.56
CA ALA A 37 27.25 -15.30 4.69
C ALA A 37 27.43 -15.99 3.34
N ALA A 38 28.21 -17.07 3.32
CA ALA A 38 28.41 -17.87 2.12
C ALA A 38 27.11 -18.61 1.74
N ALA A 39 26.80 -18.67 0.44
CA ALA A 39 25.50 -19.11 -0.07
C ALA A 39 25.08 -20.51 0.41
N GLN A 40 26.03 -21.42 0.65
CA GLN A 40 25.76 -22.77 1.16
C GLN A 40 25.18 -22.80 2.59
N TYR A 41 25.29 -21.71 3.34
CA TYR A 41 24.72 -21.57 4.68
C TYR A 41 23.38 -20.83 4.69
N CYS A 42 22.94 -20.34 3.53
CA CYS A 42 21.83 -19.42 3.39
C CYS A 42 20.59 -20.05 2.77
N ASP A 43 19.44 -19.43 3.03
CA ASP A 43 18.24 -19.62 2.22
C ASP A 43 18.25 -18.77 0.94
N GLU A 44 17.17 -18.83 0.15
CA GLU A 44 17.00 -18.09 -1.10
C GLU A 44 17.05 -16.55 -0.95
N GLU A 45 16.82 -16.04 0.26
CA GLU A 45 16.92 -14.61 0.58
C GLU A 45 18.30 -14.21 1.12
N GLY A 46 19.26 -15.15 1.15
CA GLY A 46 20.61 -14.91 1.65
C GLY A 46 20.73 -14.87 3.17
N ARG A 47 19.75 -15.40 3.92
CA ARG A 47 19.77 -15.43 5.38
C ARG A 47 20.48 -16.69 5.87
N CYS A 48 21.47 -16.56 6.76
CA CYS A 48 22.18 -17.73 7.31
C CYS A 48 21.27 -18.54 8.24
N ILE A 49 20.91 -19.75 7.83
CA ILE A 49 20.04 -20.67 8.57
C ILE A 49 20.80 -21.83 9.22
N GLN A 50 22.10 -22.00 8.90
CA GLN A 50 22.92 -23.06 9.46
C GLN A 50 23.32 -22.75 10.91
N ALA A 51 22.95 -23.64 11.82
CA ALA A 51 23.24 -23.48 13.25
C ALA A 51 24.75 -23.43 13.52
N GLY A 52 25.16 -22.52 14.42
CA GLY A 52 26.54 -22.42 14.91
C GLY A 52 27.52 -21.69 13.99
N ILE A 53 27.23 -21.51 12.70
CA ILE A 53 28.13 -20.81 11.77
C ILE A 53 28.34 -19.35 12.19
N ALA A 54 27.26 -18.63 12.52
CA ALA A 54 27.37 -17.24 12.97
C ALA A 54 28.19 -17.10 14.26
N ALA A 55 28.06 -18.05 15.20
CA ALA A 55 28.85 -18.08 16.42
C ALA A 55 30.35 -18.33 16.14
N GLN A 56 30.69 -19.21 15.19
CA GLN A 56 32.08 -19.41 14.76
C GLN A 56 32.66 -18.15 14.10
N VAL A 57 31.87 -17.46 13.27
CA VAL A 57 32.26 -16.18 12.66
C VAL A 57 32.53 -15.13 13.74
N VAL A 58 31.68 -15.02 14.76
CA VAL A 58 31.90 -14.10 15.88
C VAL A 58 33.22 -14.41 16.59
N GLU A 59 33.53 -15.68 16.87
CA GLU A 59 34.77 -16.08 17.53
C GLU A 59 36.00 -15.72 16.69
N LEU A 60 36.01 -16.06 15.40
CA LEU A 60 37.08 -15.68 14.48
C LEU A 60 37.30 -14.16 14.41
N CYS A 61 36.21 -13.39 14.39
CA CYS A 61 36.29 -11.93 14.31
C CYS A 61 36.75 -11.29 15.64
N ARG A 62 36.46 -11.90 16.79
CA ARG A 62 36.92 -11.40 18.11
C ARG A 62 38.42 -11.62 18.35
N GLN A 63 39.03 -12.57 17.64
CA GLN A 63 40.47 -12.84 17.72
C GLN A 63 41.31 -11.81 16.94
N THR A 64 40.68 -10.89 16.20
CA THR A 64 41.38 -9.78 15.52
C THR A 64 40.99 -8.42 16.12
N ALA A 65 41.98 -7.55 16.30
CA ALA A 65 41.76 -6.16 16.71
C ALA A 65 41.42 -5.24 15.52
N SER A 66 41.58 -5.74 14.29
CA SER A 66 41.50 -4.94 13.07
C SER A 66 40.75 -5.63 11.93
N ALA A 67 40.06 -4.82 11.13
CA ALA A 67 39.44 -5.19 9.87
C ALA A 67 40.12 -4.43 8.73
N THR A 68 40.31 -5.06 7.58
CA THR A 68 40.89 -4.42 6.38
C THR A 68 39.80 -4.08 5.38
N VAL A 69 39.78 -2.86 4.87
CA VAL A 69 38.92 -2.47 3.76
C VAL A 69 39.41 -3.17 2.49
N ILE A 70 38.57 -4.01 1.90
CA ILE A 70 38.88 -4.73 0.66
C ILE A 70 38.60 -3.81 -0.53
N ASP A 71 37.39 -3.24 -0.56
CA ASP A 71 36.91 -2.33 -1.60
C ASP A 71 36.02 -1.26 -0.97
N CYS A 72 36.08 -0.05 -1.51
CA CYS A 72 35.22 1.06 -1.13
C CYS A 72 34.94 1.90 -2.36
N GLN A 73 33.66 2.00 -2.74
CA GLN A 73 33.22 2.78 -3.88
C GLN A 73 32.17 3.80 -3.45
N THR A 74 32.42 5.06 -3.75
CA THR A 74 31.41 6.13 -3.64
C THR A 74 30.97 6.53 -5.05
N LYS A 75 29.66 6.46 -5.30
CA LYS A 75 29.04 6.88 -6.56
C LYS A 75 28.01 7.96 -6.28
N ARG A 76 28.17 9.11 -6.95
CA ARG A 76 27.16 10.16 -7.01
C ARG A 76 25.94 9.67 -7.79
N GLN A 77 24.81 9.51 -7.12
CA GLN A 77 23.53 9.12 -7.71
C GLN A 77 22.56 10.29 -7.70
N LYS A 78 21.81 10.46 -8.80
CA LYS A 78 20.73 11.45 -8.89
C LYS A 78 19.38 10.76 -8.77
N LYS A 79 18.54 11.25 -7.86
CA LYS A 79 17.15 10.80 -7.67
C LYS A 79 16.21 11.86 -8.24
N SER A 80 15.47 11.47 -9.28
CA SER A 80 14.42 12.31 -9.88
C SER A 80 13.28 12.55 -8.90
N ALA A 81 12.58 13.67 -9.06
CA ALA A 81 11.34 13.94 -8.34
C ALA A 81 10.31 12.81 -8.56
N PRO A 82 9.47 12.51 -7.54
CA PRO A 82 8.30 11.67 -7.73
C PRO A 82 7.40 12.32 -8.77
N LEU A 83 6.72 11.52 -9.59
CA LEU A 83 5.77 12.02 -10.59
C LEU A 83 4.60 12.75 -9.92
N ALA A 84 3.80 13.46 -10.73
CA ALA A 84 2.46 13.85 -10.31
C ALA A 84 1.64 12.60 -9.98
N PHE A 85 0.58 12.80 -9.21
CA PHE A 85 -0.25 11.70 -8.77
C PHE A 85 -1.15 11.19 -9.89
N SER A 86 -1.22 9.87 -10.03
CA SER A 86 -2.47 9.18 -10.40
C SER A 86 -3.39 9.09 -9.17
N LEU A 87 -4.68 8.76 -9.36
CA LEU A 87 -5.59 8.59 -8.22
C LEU A 87 -5.09 7.52 -7.23
N GLY A 88 -4.61 6.38 -7.72
CA GLY A 88 -4.17 5.27 -6.90
C GLY A 88 -2.91 5.58 -6.12
N SER A 89 -1.96 6.32 -6.72
CA SER A 89 -0.78 6.81 -6.00
C SER A 89 -1.13 7.90 -4.98
N LEU A 90 -2.12 8.75 -5.25
CA LEU A 90 -2.66 9.70 -4.27
C LEU A 90 -3.32 8.97 -3.09
N GLN A 91 -4.16 7.98 -3.38
CA GLN A 91 -4.81 7.13 -2.38
C GLN A 91 -3.79 6.39 -1.53
N GLN A 92 -2.73 5.87 -2.13
CA GLN A 92 -1.64 5.23 -1.40
C GLN A 92 -0.93 6.21 -0.45
N ALA A 93 -0.53 7.38 -0.94
CA ALA A 93 0.13 8.39 -0.13
C ALA A 93 -0.75 8.90 1.03
N CYS A 94 -2.05 9.10 0.78
CA CYS A 94 -2.99 9.53 1.82
C CYS A 94 -3.32 8.42 2.83
N ALA A 95 -3.38 7.15 2.41
CA ALA A 95 -3.55 6.02 3.33
C ALA A 95 -2.35 5.89 4.27
N GLU A 96 -1.13 6.01 3.73
CA GLU A 96 0.11 5.94 4.50
C GLU A 96 0.22 7.13 5.49
N LYS A 97 0.17 8.36 4.96
CA LYS A 97 0.41 9.58 5.75
C LYS A 97 -0.74 9.91 6.70
N PHE A 98 -1.98 9.74 6.26
CA PHE A 98 -3.16 10.24 6.98
C PHE A 98 -4.13 9.14 7.42
N GLY A 99 -3.93 7.87 7.03
CA GLY A 99 -4.88 6.79 7.33
C GLY A 99 -6.25 6.98 6.66
N MET A 100 -6.32 7.75 5.57
CA MET A 100 -7.57 7.98 4.85
C MET A 100 -7.99 6.73 4.05
N SER A 101 -9.29 6.44 4.01
CA SER A 101 -9.83 5.43 3.12
C SER A 101 -9.72 5.88 1.66
N ALA A 102 -9.61 4.93 0.73
CA ALA A 102 -9.51 5.25 -0.69
C ALA A 102 -10.72 6.05 -1.23
N GLN A 103 -11.92 5.73 -0.74
CA GLN A 103 -13.14 6.44 -1.11
C GLN A 103 -13.13 7.89 -0.63
N LYS A 104 -12.70 8.13 0.62
CA LYS A 104 -12.58 9.49 1.15
C LYS A 104 -11.61 10.34 0.32
N VAL A 105 -10.49 9.76 -0.10
CA VAL A 105 -9.52 10.46 -0.96
C VAL A 105 -10.12 10.77 -2.33
N LEU A 106 -10.85 9.83 -2.94
CA LEU A 106 -11.56 10.08 -4.20
C LEU A 106 -12.59 11.20 -4.07
N ASP A 107 -13.39 11.21 -3.00
CA ASP A 107 -14.40 12.24 -2.76
C ASP A 107 -13.74 13.63 -2.57
N ILE A 108 -12.62 13.68 -1.83
CA ILE A 108 -11.83 14.90 -1.66
C ILE A 108 -11.24 15.36 -3.00
N ALA A 109 -10.65 14.45 -3.77
CA ALA A 109 -10.06 14.80 -5.06
C ALA A 109 -11.12 15.30 -6.05
N GLN A 110 -12.35 14.75 -6.00
CA GLN A 110 -13.49 15.26 -6.74
C GLN A 110 -13.93 16.65 -6.27
N SER A 111 -14.01 16.88 -4.96
CA SER A 111 -14.30 18.22 -4.43
C SER A 111 -13.27 19.26 -4.88
N LEU A 112 -11.97 18.90 -4.83
CA LEU A 112 -10.89 19.76 -5.31
C LEU A 112 -10.99 20.07 -6.81
N TYR A 113 -11.49 19.13 -7.62
CA TYR A 113 -11.68 19.28 -9.07
C TYR A 113 -12.96 20.05 -9.44
N GLU A 114 -14.12 19.64 -8.95
CA GLU A 114 -15.43 20.17 -9.40
C GLU A 114 -15.87 21.41 -8.60
N THR A 115 -15.73 21.36 -7.27
CA THR A 115 -16.19 22.42 -6.37
C THR A 115 -15.18 23.57 -6.31
N HIS A 116 -13.93 23.24 -5.97
CA HIS A 116 -12.89 24.26 -5.74
C HIS A 116 -12.11 24.61 -7.01
N LYS A 117 -12.17 23.75 -8.04
CA LYS A 117 -11.44 23.90 -9.32
C LYS A 117 -9.93 24.09 -9.15
N LEU A 118 -9.39 23.54 -8.07
CA LEU A 118 -7.99 23.68 -7.67
C LEU A 118 -7.09 22.63 -8.31
N THR A 119 -7.62 21.49 -8.72
CA THR A 119 -6.85 20.39 -9.33
C THR A 119 -7.43 19.98 -10.68
N THR A 120 -6.64 19.28 -11.49
CA THR A 120 -7.08 18.65 -12.73
C THR A 120 -7.88 17.36 -12.46
N TYR A 121 -8.40 16.74 -13.53
CA TYR A 121 -9.29 15.58 -13.44
C TYR A 121 -8.71 14.46 -12.57
N PRO A 122 -9.41 14.03 -11.49
CA PRO A 122 -8.79 13.21 -10.44
C PRO A 122 -8.89 11.71 -10.69
N ARG A 123 -9.63 11.21 -11.70
CA ARG A 123 -9.76 9.77 -11.98
C ARG A 123 -8.80 9.31 -13.08
N THR A 124 -7.55 9.74 -12.97
CA THR A 124 -6.46 9.44 -13.91
C THR A 124 -5.55 8.35 -13.35
N ASP A 125 -5.12 7.43 -14.21
CA ASP A 125 -4.12 6.39 -13.91
C ASP A 125 -2.68 6.83 -14.23
N CYS A 126 -2.53 8.01 -14.85
CA CYS A 126 -1.27 8.54 -15.32
C CYS A 126 -0.63 9.51 -14.32
N GLY A 127 0.70 9.48 -14.17
CA GLY A 127 1.47 10.47 -13.40
C GLY A 127 2.28 11.46 -14.25
N TYR A 128 2.19 11.36 -15.58
CA TYR A 128 2.91 12.23 -16.54
C TYR A 128 2.01 13.38 -17.01
N LEU A 129 2.63 14.40 -17.61
CA LEU A 129 1.99 15.57 -18.19
C LEU A 129 2.34 15.71 -19.68
N PRO A 130 1.41 16.18 -20.53
CA PRO A 130 1.71 16.51 -21.92
C PRO A 130 2.78 17.59 -22.02
N VAL A 131 3.63 17.50 -23.02
CA VAL A 131 4.72 18.48 -23.24
C VAL A 131 4.15 19.88 -23.50
N SER A 132 2.99 19.98 -24.16
CA SER A 132 2.29 21.23 -24.43
C SER A 132 1.85 22.00 -23.17
N MET A 133 1.64 21.31 -22.03
CA MET A 133 1.26 21.97 -20.78
C MET A 133 2.39 22.79 -20.14
N ARG A 134 3.61 22.73 -20.68
CA ARG A 134 4.73 23.57 -20.21
C ARG A 134 4.45 25.06 -20.37
N ASP A 135 3.68 25.45 -21.38
CA ASP A 135 3.30 26.85 -21.62
C ASP A 135 2.42 27.40 -20.50
N GLU A 136 1.78 26.53 -19.71
CA GLU A 136 0.89 26.90 -18.61
C GLU A 136 1.61 27.03 -17.26
N VAL A 137 2.85 26.54 -17.15
CA VAL A 137 3.58 26.44 -15.87
C VAL A 137 3.61 27.77 -15.12
N ARG A 138 3.89 28.87 -15.83
CA ARG A 138 3.94 30.22 -15.23
C ARG A 138 2.60 30.62 -14.62
N ALA A 139 1.49 30.32 -15.30
CA ALA A 139 0.15 30.62 -14.82
C ALA A 139 -0.24 29.75 -13.62
N VAL A 140 0.09 28.45 -13.64
CA VAL A 140 -0.14 27.54 -12.50
C VAL A 140 0.64 27.99 -11.26
N LEU A 141 1.93 28.33 -11.41
CA LEU A 141 2.74 28.82 -10.29
C LEU A 141 2.23 30.15 -9.73
N ALA A 142 1.78 31.06 -10.60
CA ALA A 142 1.16 32.32 -10.17
C ALA A 142 -0.12 32.06 -9.36
N ALA A 143 -0.99 31.15 -9.82
CA ALA A 143 -2.20 30.76 -9.11
C ALA A 143 -1.90 30.13 -7.74
N LEU A 144 -0.86 29.29 -7.65
CA LEU A 144 -0.40 28.73 -6.38
C LEU A 144 0.08 29.80 -5.40
N MET A 145 0.93 30.72 -5.86
CA MET A 145 1.47 31.82 -5.04
C MET A 145 0.39 32.81 -4.60
N GLN A 146 -0.66 32.99 -5.42
CA GLN A 146 -1.82 33.80 -5.06
C GLN A 146 -2.72 33.10 -4.03
N SER A 147 -2.92 31.79 -4.18
CA SER A 147 -3.74 30.98 -3.26
C SER A 147 -3.08 30.82 -1.89
N ASP A 148 -1.75 30.76 -1.87
CA ASP A 148 -0.94 30.50 -0.69
C ASP A 148 0.31 31.40 -0.66
N PRO A 149 0.19 32.64 -0.14
CA PRO A 149 1.32 33.56 -0.05
C PRO A 149 2.50 33.03 0.77
N LEU A 150 2.28 32.07 1.68
CA LEU A 150 3.34 31.47 2.51
C LEU A 150 4.33 30.66 1.65
N LEU A 151 3.94 30.19 0.47
CA LEU A 151 4.85 29.53 -0.47
C LEU A 151 6.05 30.42 -0.84
N LYS A 152 5.88 31.74 -0.90
CA LYS A 152 6.99 32.68 -1.18
C LYS A 152 8.11 32.60 -0.14
N SER A 153 7.76 32.31 1.10
CA SER A 153 8.71 32.21 2.21
C SER A 153 9.28 30.80 2.42
N HIS A 154 8.86 29.81 1.61
CA HIS A 154 9.35 28.45 1.76
C HIS A 154 10.81 28.34 1.24
N PRO A 155 11.80 27.95 2.07
CA PRO A 155 13.21 27.99 1.68
C PRO A 155 13.53 27.17 0.42
N ALA A 156 12.90 26.00 0.26
CA ALA A 156 13.09 25.18 -0.93
C ALA A 156 12.64 25.87 -2.23
N LEU A 157 11.65 26.77 -2.17
CA LEU A 157 11.10 27.45 -3.35
C LEU A 157 11.99 28.61 -3.83
N ALA A 158 13.02 29.00 -3.08
CA ALA A 158 14.03 29.94 -3.55
C ALA A 158 14.86 29.38 -4.74
N GLN A 159 14.91 28.06 -4.90
CA GLN A 159 15.60 27.36 -5.99
C GLN A 159 14.67 26.96 -7.14
N LEU A 160 13.45 27.51 -7.18
CA LEU A 160 12.48 27.17 -8.22
C LEU A 160 12.97 27.68 -9.58
N ASP A 161 13.11 26.75 -10.53
CA ASP A 161 13.56 27.02 -11.89
C ASP A 161 12.62 26.34 -12.89
N ILE A 162 11.84 27.18 -13.60
CA ILE A 162 10.88 26.73 -14.63
C ILE A 162 11.56 26.31 -15.94
N SER A 163 12.85 26.59 -16.11
CA SER A 163 13.62 26.12 -17.27
C SER A 163 13.97 24.62 -17.16
N LEU A 164 13.93 24.05 -15.95
CA LEU A 164 14.14 22.63 -15.72
C LEU A 164 13.07 21.79 -16.42
N VAL A 165 13.53 20.90 -17.30
CA VAL A 165 12.67 19.92 -17.98
C VAL A 165 12.86 18.56 -17.31
N SER A 166 12.00 18.28 -16.34
CA SER A 166 12.00 16.99 -15.65
C SER A 166 11.25 15.91 -16.45
N ARG A 167 11.39 14.66 -16.02
CA ARG A 167 10.76 13.49 -16.65
C ARG A 167 9.22 13.47 -16.64
N ILE A 168 8.56 14.42 -15.96
CA ILE A 168 7.09 14.47 -15.90
C ILE A 168 6.48 14.79 -17.27
N TRP A 169 7.18 15.57 -18.11
CA TRP A 169 6.73 15.97 -19.44
C TRP A 169 6.99 14.88 -20.46
N ASN A 170 5.98 14.08 -20.81
CA ASN A 170 6.17 12.93 -21.70
C ASN A 170 4.87 12.48 -22.39
N ASP A 171 4.64 12.94 -23.62
CA ASP A 171 3.45 12.60 -24.41
C ASP A 171 3.31 11.09 -24.64
N LYS A 172 4.43 10.36 -24.76
CA LYS A 172 4.43 8.89 -24.99
C LYS A 172 3.96 8.09 -23.77
N LYS A 173 3.86 8.73 -22.60
CA LYS A 173 3.40 8.11 -21.35
C LYS A 173 2.01 8.56 -20.93
N ILE A 174 1.37 9.43 -21.73
CA ILE A 174 -0.01 9.87 -21.50
C ILE A 174 -0.96 8.74 -21.89
N THR A 175 -1.94 8.48 -21.03
CA THR A 175 -3.04 7.54 -21.28
C THR A 175 -4.25 8.33 -21.79
N ALA A 176 -5.47 8.02 -21.36
CA ALA A 176 -6.63 8.87 -21.64
C ALA A 176 -6.55 10.24 -20.96
N HIS A 177 -5.84 10.31 -19.82
CA HIS A 177 -5.68 11.53 -19.02
C HIS A 177 -4.23 11.70 -18.55
N HIS A 178 -3.91 12.87 -18.01
CA HIS A 178 -2.60 13.19 -17.45
C HIS A 178 -2.66 13.22 -15.91
N GLY A 179 -1.52 13.43 -15.25
CA GLY A 179 -1.43 13.48 -13.79
C GLY A 179 -2.25 14.59 -13.13
N ILE A 180 -2.62 14.34 -11.87
CA ILE A 180 -3.37 15.27 -11.02
C ILE A 180 -2.40 16.37 -10.57
N ILE A 181 -2.65 17.60 -11.03
CA ILE A 181 -1.84 18.78 -10.72
C ILE A 181 -2.73 19.96 -10.33
N PRO A 182 -2.17 21.01 -9.71
CA PRO A 182 -2.88 22.26 -9.52
C PRO A 182 -3.27 22.93 -10.85
N THR A 183 -4.35 23.71 -10.85
CA THR A 183 -4.82 24.44 -12.04
C THR A 183 -4.26 25.86 -12.11
N LYS A 184 -4.59 26.57 -13.20
CA LYS A 184 -4.33 28.01 -13.38
C LYS A 184 -5.25 28.90 -12.53
N GLN A 185 -6.20 28.32 -11.79
CA GLN A 185 -7.16 29.07 -11.00
C GLN A 185 -6.64 29.27 -9.57
N ALA A 186 -6.49 30.53 -9.15
CA ALA A 186 -6.25 30.82 -7.74
C ALA A 186 -7.52 30.50 -6.93
N GLY A 187 -7.36 29.78 -5.83
CA GLY A 187 -8.46 29.41 -4.94
C GLY A 187 -8.25 29.87 -3.51
N ASN A 188 -9.33 29.79 -2.73
CA ASN A 188 -9.32 30.20 -1.33
C ASN A 188 -9.12 28.99 -0.41
N LEU A 189 -7.92 28.82 0.12
CA LEU A 189 -7.56 27.69 0.98
C LEU A 189 -8.27 27.68 2.34
N SER A 190 -8.87 28.80 2.77
CA SER A 190 -9.64 28.82 4.01
C SER A 190 -10.98 28.09 3.89
N ARG A 191 -11.50 27.93 2.67
CA ARG A 191 -12.73 27.18 2.38
C ARG A 191 -12.54 25.66 2.37
N LEU A 192 -11.30 25.21 2.27
CA LEU A 192 -10.97 23.79 2.31
C LEU A 192 -11.05 23.27 3.74
N SER A 193 -11.65 22.10 3.90
CA SER A 193 -11.51 21.30 5.11
C SER A 193 -10.04 20.94 5.37
N THR A 194 -9.71 20.53 6.59
CA THR A 194 -8.35 20.09 6.93
C THR A 194 -7.88 18.93 6.04
N ASP A 195 -8.77 17.99 5.72
CA ASP A 195 -8.43 16.87 4.85
C ASP A 195 -8.24 17.29 3.39
N GLU A 196 -9.10 18.17 2.86
CA GLU A 196 -8.90 18.75 1.52
C GLU A 196 -7.58 19.52 1.42
N ARG A 197 -7.23 20.30 2.46
CA ARG A 197 -5.93 20.99 2.52
C ARG A 197 -4.76 20.02 2.51
N ASN A 198 -4.85 18.93 3.27
CA ASN A 198 -3.81 17.90 3.34
C ASN A 198 -3.60 17.21 1.99
N VAL A 199 -4.69 16.82 1.31
CA VAL A 199 -4.63 16.19 -0.02
C VAL A 199 -4.10 17.19 -1.06
N TYR A 200 -4.60 18.42 -1.06
CA TYR A 200 -4.13 19.45 -1.99
C TYR A 200 -2.66 19.83 -1.75
N GLN A 201 -2.18 19.82 -0.49
CA GLN A 201 -0.76 20.02 -0.17
C GLN A 201 0.12 18.96 -0.83
N LEU A 202 -0.26 17.68 -0.78
CA LEU A 202 0.50 16.61 -1.45
C LEU A 202 0.57 16.86 -2.96
N ILE A 203 -0.57 17.16 -3.59
CA ILE A 203 -0.64 17.44 -5.04
C ILE A 203 0.26 18.61 -5.42
N ARG A 204 0.23 19.70 -4.65
CA ARG A 204 1.09 20.87 -4.85
C ARG A 204 2.58 20.53 -4.69
N GLN A 205 2.95 19.79 -3.64
CA GLN A 205 4.35 19.41 -3.38
C GLN A 205 4.91 18.56 -4.52
N HIS A 206 4.14 17.60 -5.03
CA HIS A 206 4.56 16.77 -6.17
C HIS A 206 4.73 17.58 -7.45
N TYR A 207 3.83 18.53 -7.74
CA TYR A 207 3.99 19.40 -8.90
C TYR A 207 5.22 20.33 -8.76
N LEU A 208 5.37 20.99 -7.61
CA LEU A 208 6.48 21.92 -7.35
C LEU A 208 7.85 21.24 -7.37
N ALA A 209 7.93 19.97 -6.96
CA ALA A 209 9.15 19.17 -6.97
C ALA A 209 9.80 19.08 -8.37
N HIS A 210 9.03 19.21 -9.44
CA HIS A 210 9.52 19.13 -10.82
C HIS A 210 10.24 20.39 -11.30
N PHE A 211 10.21 21.47 -10.53
CA PHE A 211 10.91 22.73 -10.80
C PHE A 211 12.07 22.96 -9.82
N LEU A 212 12.50 21.93 -9.13
CA LEU A 212 13.65 21.96 -8.21
C LEU A 212 14.76 21.03 -8.71
N PRO A 213 16.02 21.25 -8.29
CA PRO A 213 17.11 20.35 -8.59
C PRO A 213 16.81 18.90 -8.19
N GLN A 214 17.38 17.94 -8.92
CA GLN A 214 17.36 16.54 -8.51
C GLN A 214 18.05 16.39 -7.14
N MET A 215 17.56 15.46 -6.33
CA MET A 215 18.28 15.07 -5.13
C MET A 215 19.54 14.34 -5.56
N GLU A 216 20.69 14.71 -5.01
CA GLU A 216 21.96 14.05 -5.26
C GLU A 216 22.50 13.43 -3.98
N VAL A 217 22.88 12.15 -4.07
CA VAL A 217 23.39 11.35 -2.95
C VAL A 217 24.72 10.74 -3.34
N ASP A 218 25.72 10.87 -2.49
CA ASP A 218 26.91 10.03 -2.54
C ASP A 218 26.59 8.69 -1.85
N ALA A 219 26.41 7.65 -2.67
CA ALA A 219 26.17 6.30 -2.22
C ALA A 219 27.50 5.56 -2.13
N THR A 220 27.91 5.26 -0.91
CA THR A 220 29.13 4.53 -0.58
C THR A 220 28.80 3.09 -0.26
N GLU A 221 29.53 2.17 -0.87
CA GLU A 221 29.50 0.75 -0.55
C GLU A 221 30.91 0.30 -0.22
N ALA A 222 31.09 -0.30 0.94
CA ALA A 222 32.39 -0.75 1.42
C ALA A 222 32.34 -2.21 1.86
N THR A 223 33.39 -2.95 1.54
CA THR A 223 33.59 -4.35 1.94
C THR A 223 34.85 -4.49 2.77
N PHE A 224 34.80 -5.39 3.74
CA PHE A 224 35.84 -5.55 4.75
C PHE A 224 36.16 -7.02 4.95
N ASN A 225 37.43 -7.29 5.25
CA ASN A 225 37.86 -8.55 5.82
C ASN A 225 38.03 -8.36 7.33
N THR A 226 37.26 -9.09 8.12
CA THR A 226 37.39 -9.17 9.57
C THR A 226 37.57 -10.64 9.94
N GLY A 227 38.72 -11.03 10.48
CA GLY A 227 38.97 -12.41 10.91
C GLY A 227 38.87 -13.45 9.78
N GLY A 228 39.20 -13.07 8.54
CA GLY A 228 39.07 -13.92 7.35
C GLY A 228 37.64 -13.97 6.77
N GLN A 229 36.69 -13.22 7.33
CA GLN A 229 35.29 -13.21 6.93
C GLN A 229 34.92 -11.91 6.22
N LEU A 230 34.02 -12.02 5.25
CA LEU A 230 33.56 -10.88 4.44
C LEU A 230 32.44 -10.13 5.16
N PHE A 231 32.60 -8.82 5.30
CA PHE A 231 31.57 -7.90 5.79
C PHE A 231 31.31 -6.81 4.78
N ARG A 232 30.10 -6.24 4.79
CA ARG A 232 29.66 -5.16 3.91
C ARG A 232 28.88 -4.11 4.67
N THR A 233 29.00 -2.87 4.25
CA THR A 233 28.13 -1.78 4.71
C THR A 233 27.84 -0.83 3.55
N THR A 234 26.70 -0.16 3.63
CA THR A 234 26.32 0.92 2.71
C THR A 234 26.08 2.20 3.50
N GLY A 235 26.36 3.33 2.88
CA GLY A 235 26.16 4.64 3.47
C GLY A 235 25.73 5.63 2.40
N ASN A 236 24.84 6.53 2.76
CA ASN A 236 24.32 7.54 1.85
C ASN A 236 24.55 8.93 2.46
N VAL A 237 25.16 9.84 1.69
CA VAL A 237 25.31 11.24 2.08
C VAL A 237 24.55 12.12 1.10
N VAL A 238 23.55 12.85 1.59
CA VAL A 238 22.83 13.83 0.76
C VAL A 238 23.75 15.01 0.49
N VAL A 239 24.00 15.29 -0.79
CA VAL A 239 24.86 16.39 -1.22
C VAL A 239 24.02 17.54 -1.75
N VAL A 240 22.97 17.22 -2.49
CA VAL A 240 21.94 18.18 -2.91
C VAL A 240 20.61 17.64 -2.44
N ALA A 241 19.94 18.33 -1.52
CA ALA A 241 18.60 17.94 -1.08
C ALA A 241 17.58 18.04 -2.22
N GLY A 242 17.71 19.08 -3.06
CA GLY A 242 16.88 19.30 -4.24
C GLY A 242 15.39 19.30 -3.89
N TRP A 243 14.59 18.65 -4.73
CA TRP A 243 13.15 18.50 -4.53
C TRP A 243 12.74 17.89 -3.18
N LYS A 244 13.60 17.07 -2.55
CA LYS A 244 13.26 16.39 -1.28
C LYS A 244 13.03 17.41 -0.15
N ALA A 245 13.63 18.60 -0.25
CA ALA A 245 13.43 19.69 0.72
C ALA A 245 12.00 20.22 0.79
N LEU A 246 11.12 19.93 -0.18
CA LEU A 246 9.69 20.25 -0.10
C LEU A 246 8.89 19.31 0.80
N PHE A 247 9.43 18.13 1.08
CA PHE A 247 8.74 17.05 1.77
C PHE A 247 9.16 16.92 3.24
N THR A 248 10.28 17.54 3.62
CA THR A 248 10.70 17.65 5.00
C THR A 248 9.89 18.75 5.67
N GLU A 249 9.11 18.40 6.70
CA GLU A 249 8.41 19.42 7.48
C GLU A 249 9.43 20.38 8.10
N THR A 250 9.18 21.68 8.00
CA THR A 250 9.92 22.74 8.69
C THR A 250 9.63 22.71 10.20
N SER A 251 9.75 21.56 10.84
CA SER A 251 9.80 21.42 12.30
C SER A 251 11.25 21.59 12.75
N ARG A 252 11.47 22.50 13.69
CA ARG A 252 12.78 22.93 14.25
C ARG A 252 13.50 21.87 15.10
N THR A 253 13.49 20.63 14.65
CA THR A 253 14.33 19.56 15.19
C THR A 253 14.82 18.74 14.01
N ALA A 254 16.06 19.01 13.61
CA ALA A 254 16.79 18.22 12.64
C ALA A 254 17.03 16.80 13.20
N GLN A 255 16.00 15.97 13.10
CA GLN A 255 16.10 14.52 13.01
C GLN A 255 15.10 14.13 11.94
N ILE A 256 15.62 13.72 10.78
CA ILE A 256 14.85 13.13 9.70
C ILE A 256 14.03 11.99 10.33
N PRO A 257 12.68 12.07 10.37
CA PRO A 257 11.89 10.94 10.81
C PRO A 257 12.09 9.84 9.78
N ALA A 258 12.49 8.66 10.25
CA ALA A 258 12.46 7.45 9.46
C ALA A 258 11.00 7.18 9.07
N ASP A 259 10.66 7.41 7.80
CA ASP A 259 9.40 6.92 7.24
C ASP A 259 9.40 5.40 7.38
N GLY A 260 8.47 4.90 8.19
CA GLY A 260 8.30 3.49 8.43
C GLY A 260 7.73 2.80 7.21
N ASN A 261 8.55 2.00 6.53
CA ASN A 261 8.35 0.56 6.41
C ASN A 261 9.50 -0.07 5.59
N ASP A 262 10.73 0.14 6.03
CA ASP A 262 11.87 -0.64 5.57
C ASP A 262 12.88 -0.70 6.71
N ASP A 263 13.27 -1.91 7.12
CA ASP A 263 14.49 -2.20 7.90
C ASP A 263 15.76 -1.84 7.06
N LYS A 264 15.74 -0.76 6.27
CA LYS A 264 16.81 -0.34 5.35
C LYS A 264 17.16 1.12 5.56
N GLU A 265 18.41 1.29 5.99
CA GLU A 265 19.19 2.52 5.99
C GLU A 265 18.72 3.58 7.00
N ALA A 266 18.95 3.29 8.29
CA ALA A 266 19.50 4.35 9.13
C ALA A 266 20.68 4.95 8.35
N VAL A 267 20.61 6.25 8.05
CA VAL A 267 21.64 6.99 7.31
C VAL A 267 22.89 7.04 8.18
N SER A 268 23.63 5.93 8.23
CA SER A 268 24.94 5.90 8.85
C SER A 268 25.86 6.60 7.87
N ARG A 269 26.20 7.85 8.21
CA ARG A 269 27.25 8.57 7.51
C ARG A 269 28.55 7.79 7.76
N LEU A 270 28.98 7.05 6.75
CA LEU A 270 30.26 6.35 6.81
C LEU A 270 31.39 7.38 6.84
N PRO A 271 32.46 7.14 7.63
CA PRO A 271 33.69 7.91 7.49
C PRO A 271 34.28 7.72 6.08
N PRO A 272 35.17 8.61 5.63
CA PRO A 272 36.00 8.35 4.46
C PRO A 272 36.77 7.02 4.64
N LEU A 273 36.71 6.16 3.62
CA LEU A 273 37.36 4.84 3.63
C LEU A 273 38.11 4.63 2.33
N GLN A 274 39.30 4.02 2.40
CA GLN A 274 40.11 3.66 1.24
C GLN A 274 40.43 2.17 1.23
N ALA A 275 40.49 1.55 0.06
CA ALA A 275 40.91 0.16 -0.07
C ALA A 275 42.33 -0.03 0.51
N GLY A 276 42.54 -1.12 1.26
CA GLY A 276 43.77 -1.40 1.99
C GLY A 276 43.88 -0.71 3.36
N GLN A 277 42.98 0.23 3.69
CA GLN A 277 42.93 0.86 5.02
C GLN A 277 42.53 -0.15 6.10
N THR A 278 43.09 0.03 7.29
CA THR A 278 42.73 -0.75 8.47
C THR A 278 41.77 0.01 9.38
N CYS A 279 40.67 -0.62 9.78
CA CYS A 279 39.74 -0.11 10.78
C CYS A 279 39.87 -0.91 12.09
N ARG A 280 39.69 -0.26 13.24
CA ARG A 280 39.70 -0.95 14.54
C ARG A 280 38.38 -1.68 14.74
N VAL A 281 38.43 -2.95 15.16
CA VAL A 281 37.23 -3.69 15.57
C VAL A 281 36.90 -3.30 17.01
N GLN A 282 35.72 -2.70 17.22
CA GLN A 282 35.24 -2.34 18.56
C GLN A 282 34.49 -3.50 19.22
N GLY A 283 33.70 -4.23 18.45
CA GLY A 283 32.88 -5.32 18.95
C GLY A 283 32.25 -6.10 17.82
N VAL A 284 31.92 -7.36 18.09
CA VAL A 284 31.25 -8.26 17.15
C VAL A 284 30.18 -9.03 17.90
N GLU A 285 28.97 -9.00 17.36
CA GLU A 285 27.79 -9.64 17.94
C GLU A 285 27.06 -10.51 16.91
N GLU A 286 26.60 -11.67 17.38
CA GLU A 286 25.61 -12.47 16.67
C GLU A 286 24.23 -11.82 16.86
N LYS A 287 23.51 -11.56 15.77
CA LYS A 287 22.09 -11.22 15.81
C LYS A 287 21.27 -12.46 15.47
N ARG A 288 20.56 -12.99 16.47
CA ARG A 288 19.57 -14.05 16.27
C ARG A 288 18.25 -13.41 15.88
N LEU A 289 17.83 -13.68 14.66
CA LEU A 289 16.68 -13.06 14.03
C LEU A 289 15.66 -14.13 13.64
N GLN A 290 14.46 -13.68 13.33
CA GLN A 290 13.39 -14.52 12.80
C GLN A 290 12.74 -13.82 11.63
N THR A 291 12.32 -14.61 10.63
CA THR A 291 11.54 -14.10 9.52
C THR A 291 10.23 -13.51 10.04
N LYS A 292 9.75 -12.41 9.44
CA LYS A 292 8.50 -11.75 9.83
C LYS A 292 7.38 -12.17 8.87
N PRO A 293 6.12 -12.32 9.32
CA PRO A 293 4.99 -12.52 8.42
C PRO A 293 4.83 -11.29 7.50
N PRO A 294 4.16 -11.44 6.34
CA PRO A 294 3.84 -10.31 5.50
C PRO A 294 2.94 -9.31 6.23
N VAL A 295 2.97 -8.05 5.82
CA VAL A 295 2.10 -7.03 6.44
C VAL A 295 0.67 -7.15 5.91
N PRO A 296 -0.35 -6.91 6.76
CA PRO A 296 -1.73 -6.76 6.30
C PRO A 296 -1.84 -5.64 5.26
N TYR A 297 -2.83 -5.74 4.37
CA TYR A 297 -3.12 -4.63 3.47
C TYR A 297 -3.70 -3.44 4.24
N ASN A 298 -3.47 -2.23 3.74
CA ASN A 298 -4.27 -1.05 4.03
C ASN A 298 -5.00 -0.63 2.73
N ASP A 299 -5.83 0.41 2.75
CA ASP A 299 -6.51 0.89 1.54
C ASP A 299 -5.53 1.14 0.38
N GLY A 300 -4.39 1.78 0.65
CA GLY A 300 -3.36 2.08 -0.35
C GLY A 300 -2.66 0.84 -0.92
N THR A 301 -2.19 -0.06 -0.05
CA THR A 301 -1.49 -1.28 -0.50
C THR A 301 -2.44 -2.30 -1.12
N LEU A 302 -3.73 -2.29 -0.75
CA LEU A 302 -4.75 -3.07 -1.46
C LEU A 302 -5.00 -2.53 -2.87
N ILE A 303 -5.07 -1.20 -3.04
CA ILE A 303 -5.17 -0.59 -4.37
C ILE A 303 -3.95 -0.94 -5.22
N ALA A 304 -2.75 -0.82 -4.68
CA ALA A 304 -1.54 -1.23 -5.39
C ALA A 304 -1.57 -2.73 -5.77
N ALA A 305 -2.08 -3.59 -4.90
CA ALA A 305 -2.27 -5.02 -5.20
C ALA A 305 -3.33 -5.27 -6.28
N MET A 306 -4.42 -4.49 -6.29
CA MET A 306 -5.46 -4.55 -7.34
C MET A 306 -4.90 -4.09 -8.69
N THR A 307 -4.10 -3.03 -8.73
CA THR A 307 -3.41 -2.58 -9.95
C THR A 307 -2.37 -3.59 -10.43
N ASN A 308 -1.65 -4.24 -9.51
CA ASN A 308 -0.66 -5.28 -9.83
C ASN A 308 -1.23 -6.70 -9.71
N ALA A 309 -2.49 -6.89 -10.09
CA ALA A 309 -3.18 -8.17 -9.92
C ALA A 309 -2.55 -9.33 -10.72
N ALA A 310 -1.76 -9.01 -11.76
CA ALA A 310 -0.97 -9.97 -12.53
C ALA A 310 -0.01 -10.79 -11.66
N SER A 311 0.44 -10.24 -10.52
CA SER A 311 1.29 -10.96 -9.56
C SER A 311 0.61 -12.17 -8.89
N PHE A 312 -0.72 -12.24 -8.92
CA PHE A 312 -1.51 -13.34 -8.33
C PHE A 312 -1.89 -14.45 -9.31
N VAL A 313 -1.50 -14.30 -10.58
CA VAL A 313 -1.78 -15.27 -11.64
C VAL A 313 -0.46 -15.96 -12.01
N THR A 314 -0.49 -17.20 -12.48
CA THR A 314 0.70 -17.93 -12.94
C THR A 314 0.82 -17.92 -14.47
N ASP A 315 -0.31 -18.09 -15.17
CA ASP A 315 -0.40 -18.08 -16.63
C ASP A 315 0.16 -16.79 -17.26
N ALA A 316 1.06 -16.96 -18.23
CA ALA A 316 1.77 -15.85 -18.85
C ALA A 316 0.89 -14.96 -19.74
N ALA A 317 -0.11 -15.54 -20.43
CA ALA A 317 -1.03 -14.81 -21.27
C ALA A 317 -1.98 -13.95 -20.42
N LEU A 318 -2.56 -14.53 -19.36
CA LEU A 318 -3.42 -13.79 -18.44
C LEU A 318 -2.66 -12.70 -17.67
N LYS A 319 -1.40 -12.96 -17.30
CA LYS A 319 -0.52 -11.93 -16.72
C LYS A 319 -0.34 -10.74 -17.65
N LYS A 320 -0.17 -10.99 -18.95
CA LYS A 320 0.02 -9.94 -19.95
C LYS A 320 -1.23 -9.06 -20.04
N VAL A 321 -2.40 -9.67 -20.19
CA VAL A 321 -3.69 -8.95 -20.25
C VAL A 321 -3.92 -8.11 -18.98
N LEU A 322 -3.67 -8.66 -17.78
CA LEU A 322 -3.80 -7.88 -16.54
C LEU A 322 -2.82 -6.72 -16.46
N LYS A 323 -1.61 -6.85 -17.01
CA LYS A 323 -0.65 -5.73 -17.06
C LYS A 323 -1.09 -4.64 -18.03
N GLU A 324 -1.65 -5.02 -19.17
CA GLU A 324 -2.15 -4.10 -20.19
C GLU A 324 -3.39 -3.34 -19.71
N ASN A 325 -4.27 -3.99 -18.93
CA ASN A 325 -5.52 -3.42 -18.42
C ASN A 325 -5.45 -2.88 -16.98
N ALA A 326 -4.24 -2.59 -16.48
CA ALA A 326 -4.02 -2.03 -15.14
C ALA A 326 -4.64 -2.86 -13.98
N GLY A 327 -4.61 -4.18 -14.10
CA GLY A 327 -5.00 -5.12 -13.05
C GLY A 327 -6.51 -5.38 -12.98
N ILE A 328 -7.07 -5.36 -11.76
CA ILE A 328 -8.51 -5.54 -11.53
C ILE A 328 -9.18 -4.25 -11.08
N GLY A 329 -10.30 -3.94 -11.73
CA GLY A 329 -11.00 -2.67 -11.55
C GLY A 329 -10.27 -1.51 -12.21
N THR A 330 -11.03 -0.49 -12.58
CA THR A 330 -10.48 0.74 -13.14
C THR A 330 -10.13 1.69 -12.01
N GLU A 331 -9.32 2.70 -12.32
CA GLU A 331 -8.94 3.76 -11.39
C GLU A 331 -10.14 4.36 -10.64
N ALA A 332 -11.26 4.52 -11.35
CA ALA A 332 -12.49 5.07 -10.81
C ALA A 332 -13.29 4.13 -9.88
N THR A 333 -13.10 2.81 -9.95
CA THR A 333 -13.95 1.83 -9.25
C THR A 333 -13.31 1.17 -8.06
N ARG A 334 -11.98 1.06 -7.98
CA ARG A 334 -11.29 0.32 -6.90
C ARG A 334 -11.69 0.80 -5.50
N ALA A 335 -11.73 2.12 -5.30
CA ALA A 335 -12.14 2.73 -4.03
C ALA A 335 -13.57 2.32 -3.61
N GLY A 336 -14.52 2.39 -4.55
CA GLY A 336 -15.91 2.03 -4.31
C GLY A 336 -16.09 0.53 -4.04
N ILE A 337 -15.29 -0.33 -4.67
CA ILE A 337 -15.28 -1.77 -4.39
C ILE A 337 -14.79 -2.06 -2.97
N ILE A 338 -13.67 -1.46 -2.55
CA ILE A 338 -13.16 -1.63 -1.17
C ILE A 338 -14.20 -1.16 -0.17
N ASP A 339 -14.80 0.01 -0.38
CA ASP A 339 -15.84 0.56 0.49
C ASP A 339 -17.09 -0.33 0.54
N THR A 340 -17.50 -0.92 -0.60
CA THR A 340 -18.60 -1.88 -0.66
C THR A 340 -18.30 -3.14 0.14
N LEU A 341 -17.10 -3.69 0.05
CA LEU A 341 -16.70 -4.88 0.81
C LEU A 341 -16.71 -4.62 2.32
N VAL A 342 -16.32 -3.41 2.75
CA VAL A 342 -16.40 -3.00 4.15
C VAL A 342 -17.85 -2.81 4.60
N LYS A 343 -18.67 -2.09 3.82
CA LYS A 343 -20.10 -1.88 4.12
C LYS A 343 -20.89 -3.19 4.19
N ARG A 344 -20.52 -4.19 3.39
CA ARG A 344 -21.12 -5.54 3.43
C ARG A 344 -20.59 -6.41 4.57
N GLY A 345 -19.65 -5.92 5.36
CA GLY A 345 -19.08 -6.66 6.50
C GLY A 345 -18.17 -7.83 6.08
N PHE A 346 -17.64 -7.83 4.85
CA PHE A 346 -16.64 -8.82 4.42
C PHE A 346 -15.22 -8.42 4.79
N LEU A 347 -14.98 -7.12 4.88
CA LEU A 347 -13.74 -6.53 5.36
C LEU A 347 -14.01 -5.62 6.55
N VAL A 348 -13.03 -5.50 7.43
CA VAL A 348 -13.02 -4.54 8.55
C VAL A 348 -11.74 -3.73 8.51
N ARG A 349 -11.83 -2.45 8.89
CA ARG A 349 -10.67 -1.59 9.10
C ARG A 349 -10.30 -1.61 10.58
N GLU A 350 -9.14 -2.17 10.90
CA GLU A 350 -8.56 -2.12 12.24
C GLU A 350 -7.34 -1.19 12.21
N LYS A 351 -7.46 -0.03 12.85
CA LYS A 351 -6.50 1.08 12.68
C LYS A 351 -6.36 1.42 11.18
N LYS A 352 -5.17 1.22 10.59
CA LYS A 352 -4.90 1.42 9.16
C LYS A 352 -5.01 0.13 8.35
N ALA A 353 -5.09 -1.04 8.99
CA ALA A 353 -5.09 -2.34 8.31
C ALA A 353 -6.51 -2.78 7.91
N LEU A 354 -6.60 -3.48 6.78
CA LEU A 354 -7.78 -4.15 6.27
C LEU A 354 -7.65 -5.64 6.54
N HIS A 355 -8.62 -6.18 7.26
CA HIS A 355 -8.73 -7.61 7.55
C HIS A 355 -10.02 -8.19 7.00
N SER A 356 -9.96 -9.44 6.57
CA SER A 356 -11.13 -10.24 6.25
C SER A 356 -11.89 -10.63 7.51
N THR A 357 -13.21 -10.50 7.47
CA THR A 357 -14.09 -10.97 8.54
C THR A 357 -14.35 -12.48 8.41
N PRO A 358 -14.84 -13.16 9.46
CA PRO A 358 -15.29 -14.55 9.33
C PRO A 358 -16.28 -14.75 8.17
N THR A 359 -17.25 -13.85 8.03
CA THR A 359 -18.22 -13.89 6.91
C THR A 359 -17.54 -13.72 5.55
N GLY A 360 -16.54 -12.83 5.43
CA GLY A 360 -15.77 -12.67 4.20
C GLY A 360 -14.96 -13.93 3.85
N ARG A 361 -14.42 -14.62 4.85
CA ARG A 361 -13.68 -15.89 4.67
C ARG A 361 -14.60 -17.03 4.27
N ASP A 362 -15.73 -17.18 4.93
CA ASP A 362 -16.74 -18.20 4.61
C ASP A 362 -17.22 -18.05 3.17
N LEU A 363 -17.50 -16.82 2.73
CA LEU A 363 -17.89 -16.55 1.35
C LEU A 363 -16.78 -16.96 0.37
N ILE A 364 -15.53 -16.58 0.62
CA ILE A 364 -14.41 -16.93 -0.26
C ILE A 364 -14.17 -18.44 -0.30
N SER A 365 -14.32 -19.13 0.84
CA SER A 365 -14.19 -20.59 0.95
C SER A 365 -15.31 -21.33 0.20
N ALA A 366 -16.52 -20.77 0.20
CA ALA A 366 -17.66 -21.32 -0.52
C ALA A 366 -17.58 -21.12 -2.05
N LEU A 367 -16.85 -20.13 -2.54
CA LEU A 367 -16.79 -19.83 -3.98
C LEU A 367 -15.76 -20.71 -4.70
N PRO A 368 -16.04 -21.16 -5.93
CA PRO A 368 -15.04 -21.79 -6.79
C PRO A 368 -13.80 -20.90 -6.97
N SER A 369 -12.62 -21.52 -7.05
CA SER A 369 -11.34 -20.81 -7.22
C SER A 369 -11.31 -19.88 -8.43
N ALA A 370 -12.02 -20.25 -9.50
CA ALA A 370 -12.18 -19.42 -10.69
C ALA A 370 -12.82 -18.05 -10.39
N LEU A 371 -13.81 -17.99 -9.50
CA LEU A 371 -14.50 -16.73 -9.15
C LEU A 371 -13.72 -15.83 -8.18
N THR A 372 -12.74 -16.39 -7.48
CA THR A 372 -11.91 -15.65 -6.51
C THR A 372 -10.52 -15.29 -7.06
N SER A 373 -10.21 -15.75 -8.28
CA SER A 373 -8.96 -15.49 -8.99
C SER A 373 -9.06 -14.24 -9.88
N PRO A 374 -8.09 -13.30 -9.81
CA PRO A 374 -7.99 -12.21 -10.77
C PRO A 374 -7.85 -12.66 -12.23
N GLY A 375 -7.40 -13.90 -12.46
CA GLY A 375 -7.25 -14.44 -13.81
C GLY A 375 -8.57 -14.51 -14.60
N LEU A 376 -9.71 -14.64 -13.91
CA LEU A 376 -11.01 -14.60 -14.58
C LEU A 376 -11.30 -13.22 -15.19
N THR A 377 -10.96 -12.14 -14.50
CA THR A 377 -11.07 -10.78 -15.05
C THR A 377 -10.24 -10.65 -16.32
N ALA A 378 -9.00 -11.17 -16.30
CA ALA A 378 -8.13 -11.17 -17.48
C ALA A 378 -8.77 -11.88 -18.68
N LEU A 379 -9.37 -13.05 -18.43
CA LEU A 379 -10.07 -13.82 -19.46
C LEU A 379 -11.28 -13.05 -20.01
N TRP A 380 -12.02 -12.35 -19.17
CA TRP A 380 -13.14 -11.52 -19.60
C TRP A 380 -12.71 -10.34 -20.46
N GLU A 381 -11.69 -9.60 -20.05
CA GLU A 381 -11.16 -8.49 -20.86
C GLU A 381 -10.71 -8.99 -22.24
N GLN A 382 -9.99 -10.12 -22.29
CA GLN A 382 -9.60 -10.73 -23.57
C GLN A 382 -10.82 -11.08 -24.43
N LEU A 383 -11.87 -11.69 -23.86
CA LEU A 383 -13.08 -12.03 -24.61
C LEU A 383 -13.84 -10.79 -25.10
N LEU A 384 -13.87 -9.71 -24.31
CA LEU A 384 -14.48 -8.45 -24.71
C LEU A 384 -13.70 -7.78 -25.86
N ASP A 385 -12.38 -7.86 -25.85
CA ASP A 385 -11.54 -7.40 -26.95
C ASP A 385 -11.78 -8.20 -28.24
N GLU A 386 -11.94 -9.52 -28.14
CA GLU A 386 -12.31 -10.37 -29.27
C GLU A 386 -13.67 -10.00 -29.87
N VAL A 387 -14.63 -9.62 -29.03
CA VAL A 387 -15.94 -9.11 -29.48
C VAL A 387 -15.81 -7.74 -30.12
N ALA A 388 -15.07 -6.81 -29.51
CA ALA A 388 -14.84 -5.47 -30.05
C ALA A 388 -14.11 -5.51 -31.41
N ALA A 389 -13.23 -6.50 -31.60
CA ALA A 389 -12.53 -6.72 -32.86
C ALA A 389 -13.34 -7.52 -33.91
N GLY A 390 -14.57 -7.96 -33.58
CA GLY A 390 -15.43 -8.72 -34.47
C GLY A 390 -14.99 -10.18 -34.71
N ARG A 391 -14.05 -10.71 -33.90
CA ARG A 391 -13.57 -12.10 -34.00
C ARG A 391 -14.50 -13.09 -33.30
N VAL A 392 -15.27 -12.63 -32.31
CA VAL A 392 -16.34 -13.38 -31.65
C VAL A 392 -17.63 -12.57 -31.74
N SER A 393 -18.74 -13.20 -32.10
CA SER A 393 -20.04 -12.50 -32.13
C SER A 393 -20.52 -12.23 -30.69
N LEU A 394 -21.25 -11.12 -30.49
CA LEU A 394 -21.87 -10.83 -29.20
C LEU A 394 -22.82 -11.96 -28.76
N GLU A 395 -23.53 -12.57 -29.72
CA GLU A 395 -24.45 -13.69 -29.47
C GLU A 395 -23.70 -14.91 -28.90
N ASP A 396 -22.61 -15.33 -29.55
CA ASP A 396 -21.79 -16.47 -29.10
C ASP A 396 -21.16 -16.20 -27.74
N PHE A 397 -20.69 -14.97 -27.51
CA PHE A 397 -20.16 -14.55 -26.22
C PHE A 397 -21.23 -14.70 -25.13
N MET A 398 -22.42 -14.14 -25.34
CA MET A 398 -23.53 -14.19 -24.37
C MET A 398 -24.02 -15.62 -24.13
N ALA A 399 -24.09 -16.46 -25.17
CA ALA A 399 -24.47 -17.86 -25.03
C ALA A 399 -23.51 -18.63 -24.11
N LYS A 400 -22.19 -18.43 -24.29
CA LYS A 400 -21.17 -19.04 -23.43
C LYS A 400 -21.25 -18.54 -21.98
N GLN A 401 -21.45 -17.24 -21.77
CA GLN A 401 -21.59 -16.70 -20.41
C GLN A 401 -22.83 -17.26 -19.70
N ASN A 402 -23.97 -17.33 -20.41
CA ASN A 402 -25.21 -17.88 -19.85
C ASN A 402 -25.05 -19.35 -19.45
N ALA A 403 -24.45 -20.17 -20.33
CA ALA A 403 -24.19 -21.57 -20.03
C ALA A 403 -23.29 -21.72 -18.77
N TRP A 404 -22.26 -20.90 -18.66
CA TRP A 404 -21.35 -20.93 -17.53
C TRP A 404 -22.03 -20.48 -16.22
N VAL A 405 -22.85 -19.42 -16.25
CA VAL A 405 -23.64 -18.97 -15.09
C VAL A 405 -24.60 -20.08 -14.63
N VAL A 406 -25.29 -20.76 -15.55
CA VAL A 406 -26.16 -21.90 -15.20
C VAL A 406 -25.37 -22.99 -14.49
N GLN A 407 -24.19 -23.34 -15.00
CA GLN A 407 -23.31 -24.32 -14.37
C GLN A 407 -22.91 -23.89 -12.95
N LEU A 408 -22.49 -22.64 -12.76
CA LEU A 408 -22.12 -22.09 -11.45
C LEU A 408 -23.29 -22.12 -10.46
N VAL A 409 -24.50 -21.78 -10.90
CA VAL A 409 -25.70 -21.83 -10.07
C VAL A 409 -26.06 -23.27 -9.68
N CYS A 410 -25.99 -24.21 -10.62
CA CYS A 410 -26.20 -25.62 -10.34
C CYS A 410 -25.19 -26.17 -9.33
N GLN A 411 -23.90 -25.82 -9.49
CA GLN A 411 -22.86 -26.15 -8.53
C GLN A 411 -23.16 -25.57 -7.14
N GLY A 412 -23.50 -24.28 -7.07
CA GLY A 412 -23.83 -23.60 -5.82
C GLY A 412 -25.03 -24.20 -5.09
N LYS A 413 -26.05 -24.70 -5.81
CA LYS A 413 -27.20 -25.40 -5.21
C LYS A 413 -26.81 -26.71 -4.52
N SER A 414 -25.78 -27.38 -5.02
CA SER A 414 -25.29 -28.65 -4.48
C SER A 414 -24.25 -28.49 -3.37
N GLN A 415 -23.75 -27.27 -3.16
CA GLN A 415 -22.64 -27.02 -2.26
C GLN A 415 -23.13 -26.72 -0.83
N PRO A 416 -22.72 -27.51 0.18
CA PRO A 416 -23.06 -27.21 1.56
C PRO A 416 -22.34 -25.92 2.01
N LEU A 417 -23.10 -24.89 2.36
CA LEU A 417 -22.58 -23.65 2.93
C LEU A 417 -22.33 -23.84 4.44
N ALA A 418 -21.08 -24.06 4.82
CA ALA A 418 -20.65 -24.00 6.21
C ALA A 418 -20.33 -22.54 6.60
N MET A 419 -21.34 -21.66 6.62
CA MET A 419 -21.17 -20.31 7.17
C MET A 419 -21.15 -20.39 8.69
N GLN A 420 -20.03 -20.05 9.30
CA GLN A 420 -19.90 -19.87 10.75
C GLN A 420 -20.46 -18.49 11.12
N SER A 421 -21.79 -18.37 11.14
CA SER A 421 -22.39 -17.22 11.81
C SER A 421 -22.09 -17.32 13.30
N PRO A 422 -21.68 -16.22 13.97
CA PRO A 422 -21.62 -16.19 15.44
C PRO A 422 -22.96 -16.70 15.98
N PRO A 423 -22.97 -17.67 16.91
CA PRO A 423 -24.21 -18.24 17.39
C PRO A 423 -25.01 -17.14 18.12
N GLY A 424 -26.16 -16.78 17.56
CA GLY A 424 -27.17 -16.03 18.30
C GLY A 424 -27.86 -16.93 19.32
N PRO A 425 -28.47 -16.37 20.37
CA PRO A 425 -29.29 -17.14 21.30
C PRO A 425 -30.38 -17.92 20.56
N PRO A 426 -30.77 -19.11 21.03
CA PRO A 426 -31.79 -19.92 20.36
C PRO A 426 -33.09 -19.12 20.19
N CYS A 427 -33.77 -19.37 19.07
CA CYS A 427 -35.02 -18.71 18.74
C CYS A 427 -36.08 -19.06 19.80
N PRO A 428 -36.76 -18.06 20.41
CA PRO A 428 -37.73 -18.33 21.47
C PRO A 428 -38.99 -19.03 20.95
N GLU A 429 -39.25 -19.00 19.64
CA GLU A 429 -40.43 -19.62 19.04
C GLU A 429 -40.19 -21.07 18.59
N CYS A 430 -39.01 -21.38 18.03
CA CYS A 430 -38.76 -22.69 17.43
C CYS A 430 -37.48 -23.39 17.90
N GLY A 431 -36.74 -22.80 18.85
CA GLY A 431 -35.44 -23.31 19.31
C GLY A 431 -34.32 -23.26 18.27
N GLY A 432 -34.61 -22.84 17.04
CA GLY A 432 -33.67 -22.78 15.93
C GLY A 432 -32.64 -21.66 16.05
N ARG A 433 -31.67 -21.62 15.13
CA ARG A 433 -30.62 -20.59 15.12
C ARG A 433 -31.22 -19.20 14.86
N THR A 434 -30.69 -18.20 15.55
CA THR A 434 -30.96 -16.78 15.25
C THR A 434 -29.71 -16.12 14.69
N VAL A 435 -29.91 -15.12 13.85
CA VAL A 435 -28.84 -14.31 13.25
C VAL A 435 -29.07 -12.84 13.58
N GLN A 436 -27.98 -12.12 13.78
CA GLN A 436 -28.02 -10.68 14.04
C GLN A 436 -28.55 -9.95 12.80
N ARG A 437 -29.59 -9.13 12.98
CA ARG A 437 -30.26 -8.33 11.96
C ARG A 437 -30.35 -6.88 12.44
N GLN A 438 -30.41 -5.95 11.49
CA GLN A 438 -30.55 -4.53 11.78
C GLN A 438 -31.97 -4.07 11.46
N GLY A 439 -32.66 -3.52 12.45
CA GLY A 439 -34.01 -2.97 12.32
C GLY A 439 -34.04 -1.48 12.62
N LYS A 440 -35.23 -0.88 12.51
CA LYS A 440 -35.45 0.55 12.82
C LYS A 440 -35.06 0.93 14.26
N ASN A 441 -35.10 -0.03 15.19
CA ASN A 441 -34.85 0.17 16.62
C ASN A 441 -33.47 -0.37 17.06
N GLY A 442 -32.54 -0.58 16.12
CA GLY A 442 -31.22 -1.12 16.40
C GLY A 442 -31.06 -2.59 16.02
N VAL A 443 -30.02 -3.20 16.58
CA VAL A 443 -29.61 -4.57 16.29
C VAL A 443 -30.44 -5.57 17.11
N PHE A 444 -30.94 -6.63 16.47
CA PHE A 444 -31.70 -7.70 17.12
C PHE A 444 -31.34 -9.07 16.51
N PHE A 445 -31.58 -10.18 17.23
CA PHE A 445 -31.38 -11.51 16.67
C PHE A 445 -32.71 -12.06 16.14
N GLY A 446 -32.83 -12.26 14.82
CA GLY A 446 -34.03 -12.81 14.20
C GLY A 446 -33.83 -14.26 13.77
N CYS A 447 -34.88 -15.09 13.86
CA CYS A 447 -34.85 -16.48 13.40
C CYS A 447 -34.38 -16.60 11.93
N VAL A 448 -33.56 -17.60 11.64
CA VAL A 448 -33.14 -17.91 10.25
C VAL A 448 -34.30 -18.34 9.38
N ASN A 449 -35.35 -18.92 9.98
CA ASN A 449 -36.54 -19.44 9.27
C ASN A 449 -37.59 -18.36 8.98
N TYR A 450 -37.28 -17.06 9.14
CA TYR A 450 -38.20 -15.98 8.75
C TYR A 450 -38.46 -16.01 7.23
N PRO A 451 -39.72 -15.83 6.76
CA PRO A 451 -40.91 -15.40 7.50
C PRO A 451 -41.71 -16.51 8.19
N SER A 452 -41.37 -17.77 7.97
CA SER A 452 -42.05 -18.95 8.54
C SER A 452 -41.94 -19.04 10.06
N CYS A 453 -40.89 -18.47 10.65
CA CYS A 453 -40.74 -18.26 12.09
C CYS A 453 -40.38 -16.79 12.35
N ARG A 454 -41.11 -16.12 13.25
CA ARG A 454 -40.94 -14.68 13.51
C ARG A 454 -40.25 -14.38 14.84
N GLY A 455 -39.69 -15.41 15.49
CA GLY A 455 -39.02 -15.27 16.77
C GLY A 455 -37.82 -14.33 16.71
N ILE A 456 -37.76 -13.44 17.68
CA ILE A 456 -36.71 -12.44 17.88
C ILE A 456 -36.14 -12.61 19.28
N SER A 457 -34.82 -12.67 19.41
CA SER A 457 -34.09 -12.70 20.67
C SER A 457 -33.35 -11.37 20.88
N GLY A 458 -33.45 -10.78 22.06
CA GLY A 458 -32.77 -9.54 22.43
C GLY A 458 -32.02 -9.70 23.75
N ASN A 459 -30.84 -9.07 23.86
CA ASN A 459 -30.18 -8.86 25.14
C ASN A 459 -30.99 -7.84 25.95
N GLY A 460 -31.93 -8.33 26.76
CA GLY A 460 -32.67 -7.54 27.74
C GLY A 460 -34.18 -7.72 27.70
N GLY A 461 -34.69 -8.53 28.63
CA GLY A 461 -36.10 -8.52 29.07
C GLY A 461 -37.07 -9.35 28.23
N LEU A 462 -37.64 -10.38 28.84
CA LEU A 462 -38.87 -11.06 28.40
C LEU A 462 -39.97 -10.02 28.09
N ILE A 463 -40.24 -9.76 26.81
CA ILE A 463 -41.52 -9.16 26.42
C ILE A 463 -42.50 -10.31 26.23
N VAL A 464 -43.18 -10.68 27.31
CA VAL A 464 -44.39 -11.49 27.24
C VAL A 464 -45.43 -10.66 26.50
N LYS A 465 -45.76 -11.04 25.26
CA LYS A 465 -46.93 -10.48 24.56
C LYS A 465 -48.18 -10.94 25.29
N ILE A 466 -48.81 -10.06 26.07
CA ILE A 466 -50.17 -10.28 26.55
C ILE A 466 -51.11 -10.18 25.33
N PRO A 467 -51.99 -11.16 25.07
CA PRO A 467 -53.00 -11.06 24.03
C PRO A 467 -53.93 -9.88 24.32
N LYS A 468 -54.21 -9.07 23.29
CA LYS A 468 -55.18 -7.97 23.38
C LYS A 468 -56.55 -8.55 23.77
N GLY A 469 -57.04 -8.26 24.98
CA GLY A 469 -58.39 -8.67 25.35
C GLY A 469 -58.82 -8.69 26.83
N LEU A 470 -58.05 -8.20 27.80
CA LEU A 470 -58.55 -8.08 29.19
C LEU A 470 -58.40 -6.65 29.71
N LYS A 471 -59.54 -5.98 29.93
CA LYS A 471 -59.64 -4.80 30.79
C LYS A 471 -59.88 -5.29 32.22
N VAL A 472 -58.98 -4.96 33.15
CA VAL A 472 -59.27 -5.02 34.58
C VAL A 472 -59.21 -3.59 35.11
N ASN A 473 -60.35 -3.13 35.61
CA ASN A 473 -60.53 -1.83 36.25
C ASN A 473 -60.04 -1.95 37.69
N LEU A 474 -59.14 -1.07 38.11
CA LEU A 474 -58.78 -0.89 39.51
C LEU A 474 -59.05 0.58 39.87
N ARG A 475 -59.95 0.77 40.84
CA ARG A 475 -59.92 1.94 41.72
C ARG A 475 -58.70 1.82 42.62
#